data_AF-A0A661Z3E1-F1
#
_entry.id   AF-A0A661Z3E1-F1
#
_cell.length_a   1.000
_cell.length_b   1.000
_cell.length_c   1.000
_cell.angle_alpha   90.00
_cell.angle_beta   90.00
_cell.angle_gamma   90.00
#
_symmetry.space_group_name_H-M   'P 1'
#
loop_
_entity.id
_entity.type
_entity.pdbx_description
1 polymer ?
#
loop_
_entity_poly.entity_id
_entity_poly.type
_entity_poly.pdbx_seq_one_letter_code
_entity_poly.pdbx_strand_id
1 'polypeptide(L)'
;MNTVLFNQNFTITLGTFMDAARVVQFHDFDKSGVTASATKTKKENLKQLNYQDEAFHISYGLGLHFALNNNFIVTADYGMAGNPQDGKSGLYIGLNYLF
;
A
#
# COMPACT_ATOMS: atom_id res chain seq x y z
N MET A 1 -20.77 6.25 24.03
CA MET A 1 -21.87 7.13 23.59
C MET A 1 -22.25 6.67 22.20
N ASN A 2 -23.51 6.30 21.94
CA ASN A 2 -23.92 5.80 20.63
C ASN A 2 -24.59 6.92 19.85
N THR A 3 -24.03 7.27 18.68
CA THR A 3 -24.68 8.22 17.77
C THR A 3 -25.74 7.45 16.97
N VAL A 4 -26.99 7.91 17.05
CA VAL A 4 -28.11 7.29 16.34
C VAL A 4 -28.55 8.21 15.20
N LEU A 5 -28.47 7.72 13.96
CA LEU A 5 -28.93 8.40 12.75
C LEU A 5 -29.92 7.49 12.03
N PHE A 6 -31.10 8.00 11.67
CA PHE A 6 -32.16 7.23 10.99
C PHE A 6 -32.48 5.89 11.68
N ASN A 7 -32.52 5.89 13.02
CA ASN A 7 -32.72 4.70 13.87
C ASN A 7 -31.62 3.63 13.72
N GLN A 8 -30.44 3.99 13.19
CA GLN A 8 -29.27 3.13 13.10
C GLN A 8 -28.16 3.66 14.02
N ASN A 9 -27.43 2.76 14.68
CA ASN A 9 -26.21 3.12 15.40
C ASN A 9 -25.09 3.34 14.39
N PHE A 10 -24.58 4.57 14.33
CA PHE A 10 -23.57 4.98 13.38
C PHE A 10 -22.33 5.49 14.10
N THR A 11 -21.16 5.05 13.66
CA THR A 11 -19.88 5.51 14.20
C THR A 11 -18.92 5.82 13.07
N ILE A 12 -18.20 6.93 13.21
CA ILE A 12 -17.10 7.31 12.34
C ILE A 12 -15.84 7.33 13.19
N THR A 13 -14.78 6.69 12.70
CA THR A 13 -13.45 6.72 13.32
C THR A 13 -12.44 7.20 12.30
N LEU A 14 -11.54 8.08 12.72
CA LEU A 14 -10.36 8.47 11.96
C LEU A 14 -9.14 7.81 12.61
N GLY A 15 -8.37 7.07 11.83
CA GLY A 15 -7.13 6.42 12.25
C GLY A 15 -5.93 6.92 11.44
N THR A 16 -4.74 6.84 12.04
CA THR A 16 -3.46 6.95 11.33
C THR A 16 -2.78 5.59 11.34
N PHE A 17 -2.03 5.27 10.29
CA PHE A 17 -1.25 4.04 10.22
C PHE A 17 0.15 4.29 9.64
N MET A 18 1.04 3.35 9.92
CA MET A 18 2.38 3.26 9.34
C MET A 18 2.75 1.78 9.21
N ASP A 19 3.04 1.35 7.99
CA ASP A 19 3.39 -0.04 7.69
C ASP A 19 4.83 -0.12 7.19
N ALA A 20 5.47 -1.26 7.42
CA ALA A 20 6.79 -1.56 6.88
C ALA A 20 6.83 -3.01 6.38
N ALA A 21 7.28 -3.21 5.14
CA ALA A 21 7.41 -4.52 4.51
C ALA A 21 8.77 -4.67 3.83
N ARG A 22 9.25 -5.90 3.68
CA ARG A 22 10.51 -6.21 2.98
C ARG A 22 10.43 -7.58 2.33
N VAL A 23 10.96 -7.72 1.13
CA VAL A 23 11.16 -9.03 0.50
C VAL A 23 12.40 -9.69 1.13
N VAL A 24 12.22 -10.87 1.72
CA VAL A 24 13.31 -11.62 2.37
C VAL A 24 13.84 -12.79 1.54
N GLN A 25 13.07 -13.22 0.55
CA GLN A 25 13.44 -14.33 -0.32
C GLN A 25 13.55 -13.83 -1.76
N PHE A 26 14.78 -13.82 -2.25
CA PHE A 26 15.08 -13.42 -3.62
C PHE A 26 15.05 -14.62 -4.55
N HIS A 27 14.64 -14.39 -5.79
CA HIS A 27 14.73 -15.36 -6.85
C HIS A 27 15.66 -14.83 -7.94
N ASP A 28 16.65 -15.62 -8.31
CA ASP A 28 17.49 -15.32 -9.47
C ASP A 28 16.72 -15.59 -10.75
N PHE A 29 16.72 -14.63 -11.66
CA PHE A 29 16.08 -14.74 -12.96
C PHE A 29 17.08 -14.40 -14.07
N ASP A 30 16.86 -14.98 -15.25
CA ASP A 30 17.72 -14.76 -16.41
C ASP A 30 17.61 -13.31 -16.90
N LYS A 31 18.75 -12.59 -16.93
CA LYS A 31 18.87 -11.21 -17.39
C LYS A 31 19.44 -11.11 -18.82
N SER A 32 19.64 -12.24 -19.50
CA SER A 32 20.21 -12.31 -20.86
C SER A 32 19.42 -11.48 -21.87
N GLY A 33 18.09 -11.45 -21.72
CA GLY A 33 17.15 -10.70 -22.56
C GLY A 33 17.14 -9.19 -22.33
N VAL A 34 17.87 -8.65 -21.34
CA VAL A 34 17.91 -7.21 -21.08
C VAL A 34 18.78 -6.52 -22.14
N THR A 35 18.16 -5.66 -22.94
CA THR A 35 18.80 -4.87 -24.00
C THR A 35 18.88 -3.38 -23.63
N ALA A 36 19.60 -2.60 -24.43
CA ALA A 36 19.56 -1.15 -24.34
C ALA A 36 18.23 -0.62 -24.91
N SER A 37 17.81 0.55 -24.47
CA SER A 37 16.64 1.29 -24.98
C SER A 37 17.08 2.61 -25.60
N ALA A 38 16.17 3.33 -26.28
CA ALA A 38 16.50 4.61 -26.93
C ALA A 38 17.10 5.67 -25.98
N THR A 39 16.82 5.55 -24.67
CA THR A 39 17.23 6.52 -23.64
C THR A 39 18.17 5.95 -22.57
N LYS A 40 18.45 4.64 -22.58
CA LYS A 40 19.22 3.96 -21.53
C LYS A 40 20.11 2.85 -22.11
N THR A 41 21.32 2.77 -21.60
CA THR A 41 22.25 1.67 -21.89
C THR A 41 21.78 0.36 -21.25
N LYS A 42 22.24 -0.78 -21.78
CA LYS A 42 22.01 -2.10 -21.17
C LYS A 42 22.44 -2.14 -19.70
N LYS A 43 23.55 -1.48 -19.36
CA LYS A 43 24.07 -1.41 -17.98
C LYS A 43 23.11 -0.67 -17.03
N GLU A 44 22.52 0.43 -17.49
CA GLU A 44 21.53 1.18 -16.71
C GLU A 44 20.24 0.38 -16.51
N ASN A 45 19.76 -0.33 -17.54
CA ASN A 45 18.61 -1.21 -17.43
C ASN A 45 18.88 -2.38 -16.46
N LEU A 46 20.06 -2.99 -16.51
CA LEU A 46 20.46 -4.03 -15.57
C LEU A 46 20.55 -3.53 -14.11
N LYS A 47 20.92 -2.25 -13.91
CA LYS A 47 20.96 -1.65 -12.57
C LYS A 47 19.55 -1.53 -11.95
N GLN A 48 18.49 -1.34 -12.74
CA GLN A 48 17.12 -1.33 -12.23
C GLN A 48 16.66 -2.71 -11.72
N LEU A 49 17.36 -3.77 -12.10
CA LEU A 49 17.12 -5.16 -11.70
C LEU A 49 18.10 -5.62 -10.62
N ASN A 50 18.80 -4.68 -9.97
CA ASN A 50 19.73 -4.97 -8.90
C ASN A 50 19.01 -4.86 -7.54
N TYR A 51 18.48 -5.99 -7.04
CA TYR A 51 17.79 -6.08 -5.76
C TYR A 51 18.73 -6.22 -4.55
N GLN A 52 20.05 -6.09 -4.75
CA GLN A 52 21.02 -6.11 -3.65
C GLN A 52 20.84 -4.92 -2.68
N ASP A 53 20.12 -3.88 -3.13
CA ASP A 53 19.76 -2.71 -2.33
C ASP A 53 18.36 -2.83 -1.69
N GLU A 54 17.75 -4.03 -1.66
CA GLU A 54 16.44 -4.28 -1.03
C GLU A 54 16.44 -3.91 0.47
N ALA A 55 15.51 -3.04 0.84
CA ALA A 55 15.36 -2.46 2.17
C ALA A 55 13.90 -2.55 2.65
N PHE A 56 13.63 -2.01 3.84
CA PHE A 56 12.24 -1.86 4.28
C PHE A 56 11.54 -0.79 3.43
N HIS A 57 10.43 -1.20 2.83
CA HIS A 57 9.45 -0.36 2.17
C HIS A 57 8.46 0.13 3.23
N ILE A 58 8.43 1.44 3.46
CA ILE A 58 7.59 2.06 4.48
C ILE A 58 6.44 2.80 3.80
N SER A 59 5.24 2.68 4.35
CA SER A 59 4.08 3.48 3.98
C SER A 59 3.45 4.09 5.23
N TYR A 60 2.69 5.17 5.04
CA TYR A 60 1.92 5.80 6.11
C TYR A 60 0.68 6.44 5.54
N GLY A 61 -0.35 6.60 6.36
CA GLY A 61 -1.61 7.11 5.87
C GLY A 61 -2.67 7.36 6.93
N LEU A 62 -3.86 7.65 6.41
CA LEU A 62 -5.06 7.91 7.19
C LEU A 62 -6.19 6.99 6.75
N GLY A 63 -7.00 6.58 7.70
CA GLY A 63 -8.16 5.71 7.49
C GLY A 63 -9.43 6.34 8.04
N LEU A 64 -10.48 6.42 7.22
CA LEU A 64 -11.84 6.75 7.65
C LEU A 64 -12.68 5.49 7.70
N HIS A 65 -13.18 5.17 8.89
CA HIS A 65 -13.88 3.92 9.17
C HIS A 65 -15.31 4.25 9.59
N PHE A 66 -16.28 3.73 8.84
CA PHE A 66 -17.70 3.90 9.08
C PHE A 66 -18.30 2.58 9.53
N ALA A 67 -18.95 2.56 10.68
CA ALA A 67 -19.64 1.39 11.21
C ALA A 67 -21.12 1.67 11.39
N LEU A 68 -21.97 0.77 10.90
CA LEU A 68 -23.42 0.76 11.05
C LEU A 68 -23.86 -0.50 11.80
N ASN A 69 -24.60 -0.32 12.90
CA ASN A 69 -25.21 -1.39 13.70
C ASN A 69 -24.31 -2.60 14.03
N ASN A 70 -22.99 -2.39 14.08
CA ASN A 70 -21.96 -3.41 14.34
C ASN A 70 -21.88 -4.56 13.31
N ASN A 71 -22.61 -4.50 12.20
CA ASN A 71 -22.67 -5.57 11.20
C ASN A 71 -22.28 -5.11 9.79
N PHE A 72 -22.09 -3.82 9.59
CA PHE A 72 -21.65 -3.25 8.33
C PHE A 72 -20.57 -2.22 8.58
N ILE A 73 -19.36 -2.52 8.10
CA ILE A 73 -18.20 -1.64 8.21
C ILE A 73 -17.74 -1.29 6.80
N VAL A 74 -17.46 -0.02 6.57
CA VAL A 74 -16.82 0.47 5.34
C VAL A 74 -15.59 1.25 5.77
N THR A 75 -14.43 0.93 5.21
CA THR A 75 -13.20 1.69 5.44
C THR A 75 -12.73 2.31 4.15
N ALA A 76 -12.11 3.47 4.27
CA ALA A 76 -11.38 4.12 3.19
C ALA A 76 -10.02 4.54 3.75
N ASP A 77 -8.98 3.82 3.37
CA ASP A 77 -7.61 4.03 3.82
C ASP A 77 -6.79 4.60 2.67
N TYR A 78 -6.23 5.79 2.87
CA TYR A 78 -5.37 6.46 1.91
C TYR A 78 -3.94 6.47 2.43
N GLY A 79 -3.06 5.73 1.74
CA GLY A 79 -1.66 5.57 2.09
C GLY A 79 -0.73 6.24 1.09
N MET A 80 0.41 6.71 1.57
CA MET A 80 1.52 7.23 0.78
C MET A 80 2.75 6.33 0.94
N ALA A 81 3.46 6.12 -0.16
CA ALA A 81 4.74 5.42 -0.13
C ALA A 81 5.83 6.36 0.40
N GLY A 82 6.65 5.88 1.34
CA GLY A 82 7.79 6.62 1.88
C GLY A 82 8.97 6.72 0.91
N ASN A 83 9.05 5.80 -0.06
CA ASN A 83 10.06 5.81 -1.12
C ASN A 83 9.37 5.94 -2.50
N PRO A 84 9.77 6.92 -3.36
CA PRO A 84 9.22 7.08 -4.70
C PRO A 84 9.38 5.87 -5.63
N GLN A 85 10.31 4.95 -5.33
CA GLN A 85 10.48 3.70 -6.08
C GLN A 85 9.32 2.71 -5.87
N ASP A 86 8.58 2.85 -4.76
CA ASP A 86 7.51 1.93 -4.36
C ASP A 86 6.14 2.38 -4.88
N GLY A 87 6.09 3.54 -5.53
CA GLY A 87 4.87 4.20 -5.98
C GLY A 87 4.70 5.59 -5.35
N LYS A 88 3.49 6.12 -5.44
CA LYS A 88 3.14 7.45 -4.91
C LYS A 88 2.16 7.34 -3.76
N SER A 89 1.03 6.69 -4.01
CA SER A 89 -0.03 6.49 -3.03
C SER A 89 -0.96 5.34 -3.46
N GLY A 90 -1.80 4.91 -2.53
CA GLY A 90 -2.86 3.94 -2.76
C GLY A 90 -4.13 4.32 -1.99
N LEU A 91 -5.29 4.01 -2.58
CA LEU A 91 -6.58 4.07 -1.90
C LEU A 91 -7.08 2.63 -1.75
N TYR A 92 -7.32 2.24 -0.51
CA TYR A 92 -7.91 0.95 -0.16
C TYR A 92 -9.32 1.17 0.39
N ILE A 93 -10.27 0.38 -0.10
CA ILE A 93 -11.67 0.43 0.36
C ILE A 93 -12.02 -0.96 0.88
N GLY A 94 -12.18 -1.07 2.19
CA GLY A 94 -12.56 -2.30 2.87
C GLY A 94 -14.07 -2.37 3.08
N LEU A 95 -14.62 -3.58 2.97
CA LEU A 95 -16.01 -3.87 3.32
C LEU A 95 -16.05 -5.00 4.36
N ASN A 96 -16.68 -4.72 5.49
CA ASN A 96 -16.76 -5.60 6.65
C ASN A 96 -15.37 -5.97 7.18
N TYR A 97 -15.13 -7.27 7.42
CA TYR A 97 -13.87 -7.79 7.94
C TYR A 97 -13.00 -8.44 6.86
N LEU A 98 -13.24 -8.15 5.57
CA LEU A 98 -12.23 -8.43 4.54
C LEU A 98 -11.14 -7.37 4.70
N PHE A 99 -10.09 -7.75 5.41
CA PHE A 99 -8.83 -7.01 5.48
C PHE A 99 -8.02 -7.25 4.21
#